data_AF-A0A536C5B1-F1
#
_entry.id   AF-A0A536C5B1-F1
#
_cell.length_a   1.000
_cell.length_b   1.000
_cell.length_c   1.000
_cell.angle_alpha   90.00
_cell.angle_beta   90.00
_cell.angle_gamma   90.00
#
_symmetry.space_group_name_H-M   'P 1'
#
loop_
_entity.id
_entity.type
_entity.pdbx_description
1 polymer ?
#
loop_
_entity_poly.entity_id
_entity_poly.type
_entity_poly.pdbx_seq_one_letter_code
_entity_poly.pdbx_strand_id
1 'polypeptide(L)'
;QSTVLGAGAMARSAAQALVAAGSRVSIVNRTLEHAERLAIELGHTARSAALETLPELLACGSVLVAATRSQRPVLDVATVRAAVDRRVTAPLILLDVSLPRNIEPAVRALPGVRLIDLDDLEQLCPVDVAMRQAEIEQAELLAAQSAQLIARWLRVRAMSPAIVELRKQGHAIRSLELERAAQQLAGLTPEQSSAVDHLTEAIVNKLLHGPTVALREAAAGSTSPDSSQRVLDVLRLDQARHVRRSDRRGYPGGLRSGSAR
;
A
#
# COMPACT_ATOMS: atom_id res chain seq x y z
N GLN A 1 29.01 14.52 -25.15
CA GLN A 1 28.97 13.58 -24.00
C GLN A 1 27.72 13.93 -23.21
N SER A 2 27.01 12.93 -22.69
CA SER A 2 25.76 13.15 -21.96
C SER A 2 25.90 12.69 -20.51
N THR A 3 25.13 13.30 -19.63
CA THR A 3 25.11 12.97 -18.21
C THR A 3 23.70 12.55 -17.81
N VAL A 4 23.60 11.53 -16.97
CA VAL A 4 22.33 11.10 -16.38
C VAL A 4 22.47 11.20 -14.87
N LEU A 5 21.66 12.06 -14.26
CA LEU A 5 21.55 12.21 -12.82
C LEU A 5 20.42 11.31 -12.31
N GLY A 6 20.78 10.22 -11.66
CA GLY A 6 19.90 9.19 -11.15
C GLY A 6 20.28 7.79 -11.65
N ALA A 7 19.77 6.77 -10.98
CA ALA A 7 19.96 5.37 -11.34
C ALA A 7 18.66 4.54 -11.24
N GLY A 8 17.50 5.22 -11.20
CA GLY A 8 16.19 4.57 -11.20
C GLY A 8 15.76 4.10 -12.59
N ALA A 9 14.54 3.57 -12.70
CA ALA A 9 14.00 3.06 -13.97
C ALA A 9 14.00 4.11 -15.09
N MET A 10 13.58 5.35 -14.79
CA MET A 10 13.59 6.46 -15.75
C MET A 10 15.01 6.85 -16.18
N ALA A 11 15.94 6.94 -15.24
CA ALA A 11 17.35 7.21 -15.53
C ALA A 11 17.96 6.11 -16.42
N ARG A 12 17.63 4.84 -16.16
CA ARG A 12 18.05 3.69 -16.97
C ARG A 12 17.52 3.79 -18.40
N SER A 13 16.23 4.05 -18.57
CA SER A 13 15.63 4.20 -19.91
C SER A 13 16.25 5.36 -20.68
N ALA A 14 16.44 6.51 -20.04
CA ALA A 14 17.12 7.65 -20.64
C ALA A 14 18.58 7.34 -21.02
N ALA A 15 19.33 6.67 -20.14
CA ALA A 15 20.70 6.27 -20.41
C ALA A 15 20.80 5.29 -21.60
N GLN A 16 19.88 4.32 -21.68
CA GLN A 16 19.79 3.39 -22.81
C GLN A 16 19.52 4.12 -24.13
N ALA A 17 18.56 5.05 -24.13
CA ALA A 17 18.25 5.85 -25.32
C ALA A 17 19.46 6.69 -25.78
N LEU A 18 20.18 7.32 -24.83
CA LEU A 18 21.38 8.10 -25.13
C LEU A 18 22.52 7.23 -25.67
N VAL A 19 22.73 6.03 -25.11
CA VAL A 19 23.72 5.07 -25.60
C VAL A 19 23.34 4.58 -27.00
N ALA A 20 22.07 4.26 -27.25
CA ALA A 20 21.59 3.85 -28.57
C ALA A 20 21.76 4.95 -29.62
N ALA A 21 21.64 6.22 -29.21
CA ALA A 21 21.94 7.38 -30.04
C ALA A 21 23.46 7.65 -30.24
N GLY A 22 24.33 6.78 -29.72
CA GLY A 22 25.79 6.87 -29.88
C GLY A 22 26.49 7.82 -28.89
N SER A 23 25.80 8.30 -27.85
CA SER A 23 26.42 9.15 -26.83
C SER A 23 27.23 8.34 -25.83
N ARG A 24 28.42 8.85 -25.46
CA ARG A 24 29.08 8.46 -24.20
C ARG A 24 28.32 9.03 -23.02
N VAL A 25 27.97 8.20 -22.04
CA VAL A 25 27.10 8.56 -20.90
C VAL A 25 27.87 8.51 -19.58
N SER A 26 27.82 9.59 -18.81
CA SER A 26 28.25 9.63 -17.42
C SER A 26 27.05 9.54 -16.49
N ILE A 27 26.99 8.49 -15.67
CA ILE A 27 25.90 8.26 -14.73
C ILE A 27 26.34 8.77 -13.37
N VAL A 28 25.53 9.65 -12.80
CA VAL A 28 25.77 10.30 -11.53
C VAL A 28 24.61 9.98 -10.61
N ASN A 29 24.89 9.54 -9.39
CA ASN A 29 23.84 9.27 -8.41
C ASN A 29 24.34 9.56 -7.00
N ARG A 30 23.43 9.93 -6.09
CA ARG A 30 23.75 10.18 -4.67
C ARG A 30 24.46 8.98 -4.02
N THR A 31 24.06 7.77 -4.39
CA THR A 31 24.74 6.54 -3.98
C THR A 31 25.53 6.03 -5.19
N LEU A 32 26.86 6.10 -5.12
CA LEU A 32 27.77 5.80 -6.23
C LEU A 32 27.58 4.37 -6.76
N GLU A 33 27.39 3.40 -5.87
CA GLU A 33 27.18 1.98 -6.22
C GLU A 33 26.00 1.73 -7.17
N HIS A 34 24.96 2.59 -7.12
CA HIS A 34 23.84 2.49 -8.06
C HIS A 34 24.23 2.99 -9.46
N ALA A 35 25.06 4.03 -9.55
CA ALA A 35 25.58 4.52 -10.81
C ALA A 35 26.55 3.52 -11.43
N GLU A 36 27.40 2.89 -10.62
CA GLU A 36 28.32 1.83 -11.05
C GLU A 36 27.58 0.63 -11.62
N ARG A 37 26.57 0.12 -10.91
CA ARG A 37 25.73 -0.99 -11.40
C ARG A 37 25.11 -0.68 -12.75
N LEU A 38 24.50 0.50 -12.91
CA LEU A 38 23.90 0.89 -14.18
C LEU A 38 24.95 1.08 -15.29
N ALA A 39 26.13 1.61 -14.97
CA ALA A 39 27.21 1.75 -15.93
C ALA A 39 27.70 0.37 -16.44
N ILE A 40 27.85 -0.61 -15.54
CA ILE A 40 28.23 -1.98 -15.89
C ILE A 40 27.21 -2.61 -16.85
N GLU A 41 25.92 -2.45 -16.57
CA GLU A 41 24.84 -2.98 -17.41
C GLU A 41 24.83 -2.39 -18.83
N LEU A 42 25.23 -1.12 -18.98
CA LEU A 42 25.25 -0.43 -20.26
C LEU A 42 26.57 -0.59 -21.03
N GLY A 43 27.59 -1.18 -20.41
CA GLY A 43 28.88 -1.47 -21.02
C GLY A 43 29.78 -0.25 -21.26
N HIS A 44 30.74 -0.38 -22.17
CA HIS A 44 31.87 0.56 -22.36
C HIS A 44 31.48 2.00 -22.77
N THR A 45 30.25 2.21 -23.21
CA THR A 45 29.73 3.54 -23.59
C THR A 45 29.21 4.34 -22.38
N ALA A 46 29.07 3.70 -21.22
CA ALA A 46 28.67 4.32 -19.97
C ALA A 46 29.78 4.23 -18.91
N ARG A 47 29.85 5.24 -18.04
CA ARG A 47 30.71 5.24 -16.86
C ARG A 47 29.97 5.83 -15.66
N SER A 48 30.27 5.35 -14.46
CA SER A 48 29.86 6.03 -13.24
C SER A 48 30.73 7.27 -12.99
N ALA A 49 30.17 8.25 -12.29
CA ALA A 49 30.89 9.42 -11.81
C ALA A 49 30.30 9.86 -10.46
N ALA A 50 31.15 10.43 -9.61
CA ALA A 50 30.76 10.94 -8.31
C ALA A 50 29.89 12.20 -8.47
N LEU A 51 28.96 12.44 -7.53
CA LEU A 51 28.01 13.57 -7.62
C LEU A 51 28.72 14.92 -7.62
N GLU A 52 29.86 15.00 -6.95
CA GLU A 52 30.73 16.17 -6.83
C GLU A 52 31.32 16.59 -8.19
N THR A 53 31.42 15.66 -9.14
CA THR A 53 31.91 15.94 -10.51
C THR A 53 30.84 16.51 -11.43
N LEU A 54 29.58 16.57 -10.98
CA LEU A 54 28.45 17.05 -11.78
C LEU A 54 28.68 18.44 -12.41
N PRO A 55 29.24 19.45 -11.70
CA PRO A 55 29.52 20.75 -12.31
C PRO A 55 30.52 20.68 -13.48
N GLU A 56 31.52 19.80 -13.40
CA GLU A 56 32.51 19.62 -14.48
C GLU A 56 31.89 18.89 -15.68
N LEU A 57 31.07 17.88 -15.42
CA LEU A 57 30.31 17.18 -16.44
C LEU A 57 29.33 18.12 -17.16
N LEU A 58 28.72 19.06 -16.43
CA LEU A 58 27.89 20.10 -17.00
C LEU A 58 28.69 21.11 -17.84
N ALA A 59 29.94 21.43 -17.47
CA ALA A 59 30.78 22.33 -18.26
C ALA A 59 31.22 21.71 -19.60
N CYS A 60 31.47 20.39 -19.63
CA CYS A 60 32.01 19.70 -20.81
C CYS A 60 30.95 18.92 -21.63
N GLY A 61 29.78 18.66 -21.04
CA GLY A 61 28.71 17.85 -21.65
C GLY A 61 27.83 18.65 -22.61
N SER A 62 26.86 17.98 -23.23
CA SER A 62 25.85 18.62 -24.10
C SER A 62 24.43 18.46 -23.53
N VAL A 63 24.15 17.33 -22.89
CA VAL A 63 22.84 16.96 -22.37
C VAL A 63 22.99 16.45 -20.94
N LEU A 64 22.15 16.94 -20.03
CA LEU A 64 21.88 16.31 -18.74
C LEU A 64 20.45 15.79 -18.74
N VAL A 65 20.24 14.54 -18.33
CA VAL A 65 18.92 14.03 -17.94
C VAL A 65 18.88 13.87 -16.43
N ALA A 66 17.97 14.58 -15.76
CA ALA A 66 17.71 14.45 -14.33
C ALA A 66 16.47 13.56 -14.11
N ALA A 67 16.68 12.47 -13.38
CA ALA A 67 15.68 11.44 -13.12
C ALA A 67 15.90 10.82 -11.72
N THR A 68 15.80 11.64 -10.68
CA THR A 68 15.93 11.22 -9.28
C THR A 68 14.62 11.32 -8.51
N ARG A 69 14.61 10.79 -7.27
CA ARG A 69 13.53 10.93 -6.29
C ARG A 69 13.81 12.01 -5.25
N SER A 70 14.63 13.01 -5.57
CA SER A 70 14.94 14.10 -4.66
C SER A 70 13.69 14.93 -4.34
N GLN A 71 13.54 15.33 -3.08
CA GLN A 71 12.46 16.21 -2.61
C GLN A 71 12.79 17.70 -2.83
N ARG A 72 14.04 18.01 -3.19
CA ARG A 72 14.52 19.37 -3.49
C ARG A 72 15.28 19.36 -4.82
N PRO A 73 15.32 20.48 -5.54
CA PRO A 73 16.19 20.62 -6.69
C PRO A 73 17.63 20.24 -6.33
N VAL A 74 18.21 19.36 -7.14
CA VAL A 74 19.63 18.95 -7.04
C VAL A 74 20.51 19.96 -7.77
N LEU A 75 19.96 20.63 -8.78
CA LEU A 75 20.65 21.68 -9.53
C LEU A 75 19.93 23.01 -9.35
N ASP A 76 20.64 23.92 -8.71
CA ASP A 76 20.23 25.32 -8.56
C ASP A 76 20.79 26.20 -9.67
N VAL A 77 20.29 27.43 -9.75
CA VAL A 77 20.74 28.43 -10.74
C VAL A 77 22.23 28.70 -10.62
N ALA A 78 22.78 28.73 -9.40
CA ALA A 78 24.19 29.04 -9.18
C ALA A 78 25.12 27.97 -9.77
N THR A 79 24.80 26.70 -9.55
CA THR A 79 25.56 25.54 -10.05
C THR A 79 25.53 25.51 -11.57
N VAL A 80 24.34 25.70 -12.17
CA VAL A 80 24.22 25.69 -13.63
C VAL A 80 24.93 26.89 -14.26
N ARG A 81 24.81 28.09 -13.67
CA ARG A 81 25.51 29.28 -14.17
C ARG A 81 27.02 29.10 -14.14
N ALA A 82 27.58 28.60 -13.04
CA ALA A 82 29.02 28.33 -12.93
C ALA A 82 29.52 27.33 -13.98
N ALA A 83 28.71 26.34 -14.35
CA ALA A 83 29.04 25.40 -15.42
C ALA A 83 28.96 26.07 -16.80
N VAL A 84 27.96 26.93 -17.04
CA VAL A 84 27.76 27.65 -18.30
C VAL A 84 28.84 28.68 -18.56
N ASP A 85 29.27 29.43 -17.54
CA ASP A 85 30.32 30.45 -17.65
C ASP A 85 31.68 29.86 -18.09
N ARG A 86 31.88 28.56 -17.87
CA ARG A 86 33.08 27.81 -18.28
C ARG A 86 32.98 27.22 -19.70
N ARG A 87 31.84 27.37 -20.38
CA ARG A 87 31.61 26.81 -21.72
C ARG A 87 32.10 27.74 -22.82
N VAL A 88 32.66 27.13 -23.88
CA VAL A 88 33.27 27.89 -24.99
C VAL A 88 32.29 28.17 -26.14
N THR A 89 31.34 27.28 -26.51
CA THR A 89 30.27 27.57 -27.52
C THR A 89 29.32 26.39 -27.79
N ALA A 90 28.69 25.80 -26.76
CA ALA A 90 27.62 24.82 -26.99
C ALA A 90 26.45 25.02 -26.00
N PRO A 91 25.19 24.98 -26.47
CA PRO A 91 24.05 25.05 -25.58
C PRO A 91 24.03 23.84 -24.63
N LEU A 92 23.60 24.06 -23.39
CA LEU A 92 23.37 23.01 -22.39
C LEU A 92 21.90 22.63 -22.42
N ILE A 93 21.60 21.41 -22.83
CA ILE A 93 20.23 20.87 -22.75
C ILE A 93 20.08 20.17 -21.41
N LEU A 94 19.10 20.60 -20.63
CA LEU A 94 18.71 19.99 -19.37
C LEU A 94 17.34 19.36 -19.55
N LEU A 95 17.22 18.06 -19.30
CA LEU A 95 15.97 17.33 -19.37
C LEU A 95 15.58 16.90 -17.94
N ASP A 96 14.53 17.49 -17.38
CA ASP A 96 14.01 17.14 -16.05
C ASP A 96 12.77 16.26 -16.18
N VAL A 97 12.94 14.96 -15.95
CA VAL A 97 11.84 13.97 -15.98
C VAL A 97 11.43 13.53 -14.56
N SER A 98 11.61 14.41 -13.57
CA SER A 98 11.33 14.12 -12.16
C SER A 98 10.17 14.93 -11.57
N LEU A 99 9.44 14.29 -10.66
CA LEU A 99 8.44 14.90 -9.78
C LEU A 99 8.71 14.48 -8.32
N PRO A 100 9.04 15.40 -7.40
CA PRO A 100 9.31 16.83 -7.61
C PRO A 100 10.52 17.12 -8.52
N ARG A 101 10.54 18.32 -9.12
CA ARG A 101 11.57 18.76 -10.07
C ARG A 101 12.97 18.69 -9.46
N ASN A 102 13.93 18.26 -10.27
CA ASN A 102 15.33 18.14 -9.87
C ASN A 102 16.15 19.36 -10.25
N ILE A 103 15.66 20.19 -11.17
CA ILE A 103 16.32 21.41 -11.63
C ILE A 103 15.43 22.61 -11.29
N GLU A 104 16.02 23.67 -10.76
CA GLU A 104 15.30 24.91 -10.49
C GLU A 104 14.76 25.53 -11.81
N PRO A 105 13.46 25.88 -11.89
CA PRO A 105 12.88 26.45 -13.10
C PRO A 105 13.56 27.75 -13.58
N ALA A 106 14.09 28.54 -12.64
CA ALA A 106 14.78 29.80 -12.93
C ALA A 106 16.06 29.62 -13.78
N VAL A 107 16.57 28.39 -13.90
CA VAL A 107 17.68 28.05 -14.81
C VAL A 107 17.33 28.36 -16.28
N ARG A 108 16.04 28.38 -16.66
CA ARG A 108 15.59 28.77 -18.00
C ARG A 108 16.04 30.16 -18.43
N ALA A 109 16.28 31.07 -17.48
CA ALA A 109 16.70 32.44 -17.77
C ALA A 109 18.19 32.55 -18.10
N LEU A 110 18.98 31.49 -17.91
CA LEU A 110 20.42 31.51 -18.18
C LEU A 110 20.70 31.44 -19.69
N PRO A 111 21.58 32.29 -20.23
CA PRO A 111 21.94 32.27 -21.64
C PRO A 111 22.62 30.95 -22.00
N GLY A 112 22.27 30.37 -23.16
CA GLY A 112 22.85 29.11 -23.62
C GLY A 112 22.34 27.86 -22.88
N VAL A 113 21.31 27.98 -22.03
CA VAL A 113 20.65 26.83 -21.38
C VAL A 113 19.28 26.59 -21.97
N ARG A 114 18.94 25.33 -22.24
CA ARG A 114 17.60 24.89 -22.62
C ARG A 114 17.12 23.85 -21.63
N LEU A 115 16.23 24.24 -20.71
CA LEU A 115 15.52 23.30 -19.84
C LEU A 115 14.28 22.79 -20.56
N ILE A 116 14.13 21.48 -20.61
CA ILE A 116 12.97 20.72 -21.09
C ILE A 116 12.49 19.93 -19.88
N ASP A 117 11.23 20.09 -19.49
CA ASP A 117 10.63 19.29 -18.41
C ASP A 117 9.51 18.39 -18.94
N LEU A 118 8.83 17.68 -18.04
CA LEU A 118 7.70 16.81 -18.41
C LEU A 118 6.59 17.55 -19.15
N ASP A 119 6.30 18.80 -18.78
CA ASP A 119 5.24 19.60 -19.42
C ASP A 119 5.64 19.98 -20.85
N ASP A 120 6.90 20.34 -21.07
CA ASP A 120 7.45 20.58 -22.41
C ASP A 120 7.46 19.30 -23.26
N LEU A 121 7.78 18.15 -22.66
CA LEU A 121 7.79 16.85 -23.36
C LEU A 121 6.39 16.47 -23.88
N GLU A 122 5.32 16.76 -23.12
CA GLU A 122 3.95 16.55 -23.61
C GLU A 122 3.65 17.36 -24.87
N GLN A 123 4.22 18.56 -25.02
CA GLN A 123 4.05 19.39 -26.21
C GLN A 123 4.90 18.93 -27.40
N LEU A 124 6.08 18.37 -27.13
CA LEU A 124 7.06 17.94 -28.14
C LEU A 124 6.74 16.56 -28.74
N CYS A 125 6.01 15.72 -28.01
CA CYS A 125 5.52 14.44 -28.51
C CYS A 125 4.02 14.56 -28.85
N PRO A 126 3.64 14.82 -30.11
CA PRO A 126 2.25 14.71 -30.52
C PRO A 126 1.83 13.24 -30.44
N VAL A 127 1.30 12.83 -29.30
CA VAL A 127 0.69 11.51 -29.13
C VAL A 127 -0.61 11.51 -29.94
N ASP A 128 -0.82 10.47 -30.75
CA ASP A 128 -2.08 10.27 -31.46
C ASP A 128 -3.22 10.25 -30.43
N VAL A 129 -4.14 11.21 -30.54
CA VAL A 129 -5.26 11.39 -29.60
C VAL A 129 -6.08 10.09 -29.50
N ALA A 130 -6.19 9.34 -30.60
CA ALA A 130 -6.90 8.05 -30.60
C ALA A 130 -6.17 6.98 -29.78
N MET A 131 -4.83 6.91 -29.87
CA MET A 131 -4.04 6.00 -29.02
C MET A 131 -4.15 6.38 -27.54
N ARG A 132 -4.07 7.68 -27.22
CA ARG A 132 -4.21 8.17 -25.84
C ARG A 132 -5.58 7.81 -25.26
N GLN A 133 -6.65 7.96 -26.04
CA GLN A 133 -7.99 7.63 -25.60
C GLN A 133 -8.16 6.13 -25.32
N ALA A 134 -7.65 5.26 -26.21
CA ALA A 134 -7.71 3.82 -26.02
C ALA A 134 -6.93 3.35 -24.77
N GLU A 135 -5.75 3.93 -24.51
CA GLU A 135 -4.97 3.63 -23.31
C GLU A 135 -5.68 4.08 -22.02
N ILE A 136 -6.34 5.25 -22.05
CA ILE A 136 -7.15 5.74 -20.92
C ILE A 136 -8.29 4.78 -20.63
N GLU A 137 -9.06 4.36 -21.64
CA GLU A 137 -10.18 3.43 -21.47
C GLU A 137 -9.72 2.09 -20.87
N GLN A 138 -8.57 1.57 -21.31
CA GLN A 138 -7.98 0.37 -20.73
C GLN A 138 -7.56 0.58 -19.27
N ALA A 139 -6.92 1.71 -18.97
CA ALA A 139 -6.50 2.05 -17.61
C ALA A 139 -7.71 2.21 -16.67
N GLU A 140 -8.78 2.86 -17.12
CA GLU A 140 -10.02 3.03 -16.36
C GLU A 140 -10.69 1.69 -16.08
N LEU A 141 -10.73 0.78 -17.06
CA LEU A 141 -11.27 -0.56 -16.88
C LEU A 141 -10.49 -1.36 -15.82
N LEU A 142 -9.16 -1.31 -15.87
CA LEU A 142 -8.30 -1.96 -14.87
C LEU A 142 -8.45 -1.32 -13.48
N ALA A 143 -8.57 0.02 -13.42
CA ALA A 143 -8.80 0.75 -12.18
C ALA A 143 -10.16 0.39 -11.56
N ALA A 144 -11.22 0.28 -12.37
CA ALA A 144 -12.55 -0.12 -11.93
C ALA A 144 -12.57 -1.55 -11.38
N GLN A 145 -11.92 -2.50 -12.06
CA GLN A 145 -11.77 -3.87 -11.58
C GLN A 145 -11.02 -3.92 -10.23
N SER A 146 -9.93 -3.17 -10.12
CA SER A 146 -9.14 -3.08 -8.88
C SER A 146 -9.96 -2.45 -7.74
N ALA A 147 -10.73 -1.40 -8.03
CA ALA A 147 -11.61 -0.76 -7.07
C ALA A 147 -12.70 -1.72 -6.55
N GLN A 148 -13.29 -2.54 -7.44
CA GLN A 148 -14.26 -3.56 -7.05
C GLN A 148 -13.66 -4.62 -6.12
N LEU A 149 -12.44 -5.08 -6.41
CA LEU A 149 -11.72 -6.04 -5.56
C LEU A 149 -11.42 -5.44 -4.18
N ILE A 150 -10.96 -4.20 -4.11
CA ILE A 150 -10.70 -3.49 -2.85
C ILE A 150 -11.99 -3.29 -2.07
N ALA A 151 -13.08 -2.86 -2.72
CA ALA A 151 -14.38 -2.69 -2.09
C ALA A 151 -14.92 -4.00 -1.51
N ARG A 152 -14.75 -5.12 -2.22
CA ARG A 152 -15.08 -6.46 -1.71
C ARG A 152 -14.24 -6.80 -0.48
N TRP A 153 -12.93 -6.57 -0.54
CA TRP A 153 -12.03 -6.83 0.58
C TRP A 153 -12.38 -5.99 1.82
N LEU A 154 -12.68 -4.70 1.65
CA LEU A 154 -13.08 -3.81 2.74
C LEU A 154 -14.38 -4.26 3.41
N ARG A 155 -15.37 -4.71 2.65
CA ARG A 155 -16.63 -5.25 3.20
C ARG A 155 -16.39 -6.48 4.07
N VAL A 156 -15.59 -7.44 3.59
CA VAL A 156 -15.22 -8.63 4.37
C VAL A 156 -14.48 -8.23 5.64
N ARG A 157 -13.52 -7.30 5.54
CA ARG A 157 -12.75 -6.80 6.68
C ARG A 157 -13.66 -6.15 7.73
N ALA A 158 -14.66 -5.40 7.32
CA ALA A 158 -15.62 -4.76 8.22
C ALA A 158 -16.45 -5.75 9.06
N MET A 159 -16.59 -7.02 8.64
CA MET A 159 -17.26 -8.06 9.43
C MET A 159 -16.38 -8.71 10.50
N SER A 160 -15.07 -8.45 10.51
CA SER A 160 -14.14 -9.09 11.45
C SER A 160 -14.56 -8.89 12.92
N PRO A 161 -15.00 -7.69 13.38
CA PRO A 161 -15.48 -7.50 14.75
C PRO A 161 -16.70 -8.37 15.09
N ALA A 162 -17.66 -8.51 14.15
CA ALA A 162 -18.86 -9.32 14.36
C ALA A 162 -18.53 -10.82 14.48
N ILE A 163 -17.58 -11.31 13.67
CA ILE A 163 -17.09 -12.70 13.75
C ILE A 163 -16.39 -12.96 15.09
N VAL A 164 -15.57 -12.01 15.56
CA VAL A 164 -14.90 -12.11 16.86
C VAL A 164 -15.94 -12.21 17.98
N GLU A 165 -16.95 -11.35 17.95
CA GLU A 165 -18.00 -11.33 18.98
C GLU A 165 -18.85 -12.62 18.97
N LEU A 166 -19.23 -13.11 17.79
CA LEU A 166 -19.91 -14.41 17.62
C LEU A 166 -19.11 -15.55 18.28
N ARG A 167 -17.80 -15.62 18.01
CA ARG A 167 -16.95 -16.68 18.58
C ARG A 167 -16.82 -16.54 20.09
N LYS A 168 -16.64 -15.32 20.57
CA LYS A 168 -16.60 -15.02 22.01
C LYS A 168 -17.86 -15.51 22.72
N GLN A 169 -19.04 -15.28 22.14
CA GLN A 169 -20.31 -15.76 22.69
C GLN A 169 -20.39 -17.29 22.71
N GLY A 170 -20.00 -17.98 21.63
CA GLY A 170 -19.99 -19.45 21.60
C GLY A 170 -19.07 -20.07 22.65
N HIS A 171 -17.89 -19.48 22.87
CA HIS A 171 -16.98 -19.95 23.92
C HIS A 171 -17.50 -19.61 25.32
N ALA A 172 -18.15 -18.45 25.52
CA ALA A 172 -18.75 -18.10 26.81
C ALA A 172 -19.87 -19.09 27.21
N ILE A 173 -20.69 -19.54 26.25
CA ILE A 173 -21.70 -20.57 26.49
C ILE A 173 -21.03 -21.88 26.91
N ARG A 174 -19.96 -22.31 26.22
CA ARG A 174 -19.21 -23.52 26.62
C ARG A 174 -18.67 -23.41 28.05
N SER A 175 -18.03 -22.30 28.40
CA SER A 175 -17.49 -22.10 29.75
C SER A 175 -18.59 -22.22 30.81
N LEU A 176 -19.74 -21.60 30.57
CA LEU A 176 -20.89 -21.67 31.48
C LEU A 176 -21.44 -23.10 31.66
N GLU A 177 -21.52 -23.89 30.59
CA GLU A 177 -22.00 -25.27 30.69
C GLU A 177 -20.97 -26.20 31.35
N LEU A 178 -19.67 -25.98 31.13
CA LEU A 178 -18.61 -26.69 31.85
C LEU A 178 -18.63 -26.38 33.35
N GLU A 179 -18.83 -25.12 33.72
CA GLU A 179 -18.98 -24.70 35.13
C GLU A 179 -20.20 -25.37 35.80
N ARG A 180 -21.33 -25.45 35.10
CA ARG A 180 -22.53 -26.15 35.61
C ARG A 180 -22.31 -27.65 35.80
N ALA A 181 -21.55 -28.26 34.89
CA ALA A 181 -21.21 -29.68 34.96
C ALA A 181 -20.05 -29.98 35.93
N ALA A 182 -19.38 -28.97 36.48
CA ALA A 182 -18.16 -29.14 37.27
C ALA A 182 -18.32 -30.11 38.45
N GLN A 183 -19.45 -30.06 39.16
CA GLN A 183 -19.72 -31.00 40.27
C GLN A 183 -19.89 -32.44 39.79
N GLN A 184 -20.49 -32.66 38.63
CA GLN A 184 -20.68 -33.99 38.04
C GLN A 184 -19.38 -34.54 37.43
N LEU A 185 -18.49 -33.64 37.02
CA LEU A 185 -17.17 -33.95 36.45
C LEU A 185 -16.06 -34.04 37.50
N ALA A 186 -16.35 -33.80 38.78
CA ALA A 186 -15.35 -33.71 39.85
C ALA A 186 -14.55 -35.00 40.10
N GLY A 187 -15.07 -36.16 39.66
CA GLY A 187 -14.40 -37.46 39.79
C GLY A 187 -13.47 -37.83 38.62
N LEU A 188 -13.33 -36.97 37.61
CA LEU A 188 -12.50 -37.24 36.44
C LEU A 188 -11.00 -37.10 36.76
N THR A 189 -10.17 -37.92 36.12
CA THR A 189 -8.72 -37.72 36.14
C THR A 189 -8.33 -36.44 35.35
N PRO A 190 -7.11 -35.90 35.54
CA PRO A 190 -6.63 -34.79 34.74
C PRO A 190 -6.67 -35.06 33.23
N GLU A 191 -6.32 -36.27 32.78
CA GLU A 191 -6.39 -36.65 31.37
C GLU A 191 -7.84 -36.64 30.85
N GLN A 192 -8.78 -37.15 31.63
CA GLN A 192 -10.20 -37.20 31.26
C GLN A 192 -10.82 -35.79 31.22
N SER A 193 -10.45 -34.92 32.16
CA SER A 193 -10.88 -33.51 32.17
C SER A 193 -10.38 -32.76 30.93
N SER A 194 -9.11 -32.97 30.55
CA SER A 194 -8.56 -32.43 29.30
C SER A 194 -9.26 -32.98 28.05
N ALA A 195 -9.61 -34.27 28.03
CA ALA A 195 -10.37 -34.85 26.92
C ALA A 195 -11.77 -34.23 26.76
N VAL A 196 -12.47 -33.95 27.88
CA VAL A 196 -13.76 -33.25 27.87
C VAL A 196 -13.60 -31.81 27.37
N ASP A 197 -12.55 -31.12 27.83
CA ASP A 197 -12.27 -29.75 27.40
C ASP A 197 -12.04 -29.67 25.87
N HIS A 198 -11.18 -30.54 25.34
CA HIS A 198 -10.93 -30.64 23.91
C HIS A 198 -12.17 -31.04 23.10
N LEU A 199 -12.99 -31.98 23.61
CA LEU A 199 -14.23 -32.40 22.96
C LEU A 199 -15.21 -31.23 22.84
N THR A 200 -15.44 -30.51 23.94
CA THR A 200 -16.38 -29.37 23.95
C THR A 200 -15.88 -28.22 23.07
N GLU A 201 -14.59 -27.93 23.09
CA GLU A 201 -13.98 -26.95 22.20
C GLU A 201 -14.13 -27.34 20.72
N ALA A 202 -13.91 -28.60 20.37
CA ALA A 202 -14.08 -29.10 19.02
C ALA A 202 -15.55 -28.98 18.55
N ILE A 203 -16.52 -29.25 19.43
CA ILE A 203 -17.95 -29.09 19.12
C ILE A 203 -18.27 -27.61 18.83
N VAL A 204 -17.85 -26.70 19.71
CA VAL A 204 -18.07 -25.25 19.53
C VAL A 204 -17.44 -24.75 18.23
N ASN A 205 -16.19 -25.14 17.97
CA ASN A 205 -15.48 -24.74 16.76
C ASN A 205 -16.19 -25.24 15.48
N LYS A 206 -16.71 -26.48 15.49
CA LYS A 206 -17.50 -27.02 14.37
C LYS A 206 -18.82 -26.28 14.18
N LEU A 207 -19.54 -25.97 15.26
CA LEU A 207 -20.81 -25.23 15.20
C LEU A 207 -20.61 -23.78 14.70
N LEU A 208 -19.53 -23.13 15.12
CA LEU A 208 -19.23 -21.73 14.75
C LEU A 208 -18.63 -21.59 13.34
N HIS A 209 -18.12 -22.67 12.74
CA HIS A 209 -17.52 -22.63 11.42
C HIS A 209 -18.51 -22.15 10.35
N GLY A 210 -19.68 -22.77 10.25
CA GLY A 210 -20.71 -22.44 9.25
C GLY A 210 -21.16 -20.97 9.30
N PRO A 211 -21.60 -20.45 10.46
CA PRO A 211 -21.98 -19.04 10.61
C PRO A 211 -20.83 -18.07 10.30
N THR A 212 -19.60 -18.41 10.67
CA THR A 212 -18.41 -17.60 10.36
C THR A 212 -18.17 -17.51 8.86
N VAL A 213 -18.29 -18.63 8.15
CA VAL A 213 -18.14 -18.69 6.68
C VAL A 213 -19.25 -17.90 6.01
N ALA A 214 -20.50 -18.11 6.43
CA ALA A 214 -21.66 -17.39 5.87
C ALA A 214 -21.54 -15.87 6.02
N LEU A 215 -21.08 -15.35 7.18
CA LEU A 215 -20.84 -13.91 7.38
C LEU A 215 -19.75 -13.35 6.45
N ARG A 216 -18.71 -14.12 6.14
CA ARG A 216 -17.65 -13.69 5.21
C ARG A 216 -18.15 -13.69 3.77
N GLU A 217 -18.88 -14.72 3.36
CA GLU A 217 -19.42 -14.83 2.00
C GLU A 217 -20.47 -13.77 1.68
N ALA A 218 -21.36 -13.52 2.66
CA ALA A 218 -22.30 -12.41 2.69
C ALA A 218 -21.62 -11.05 2.41
N ALA A 219 -20.60 -10.73 3.20
CA ALA A 219 -19.86 -9.47 3.07
C ALA A 219 -19.07 -9.38 1.77
N ALA A 220 -18.60 -10.52 1.26
CA ALA A 220 -17.94 -10.61 -0.03
C ALA A 220 -18.90 -10.44 -1.22
N GLY A 221 -20.21 -10.30 -1.00
CA GLY A 221 -21.23 -10.16 -2.05
C GLY A 221 -21.47 -11.45 -2.83
N SER A 222 -21.10 -12.60 -2.24
CA SER A 222 -21.15 -13.93 -2.87
C SER A 222 -22.49 -14.65 -2.63
N THR A 223 -23.38 -14.02 -1.86
CA THR A 223 -24.65 -14.59 -1.40
C THR A 223 -25.75 -13.54 -1.48
N SER A 224 -27.00 -13.98 -1.68
CA SER A 224 -28.18 -13.09 -1.64
C SER A 224 -28.22 -12.28 -0.33
N PRO A 225 -28.58 -10.98 -0.36
CA PRO A 225 -28.71 -10.15 0.83
C PRO A 225 -29.57 -10.78 1.95
N ASP A 226 -30.56 -11.60 1.59
CA ASP A 226 -31.45 -12.31 2.51
C ASP A 226 -30.70 -13.31 3.43
N SER A 227 -29.63 -13.94 2.94
CA SER A 227 -28.84 -14.91 3.72
C SER A 227 -28.00 -14.24 4.83
N SER A 228 -27.59 -13.00 4.59
CA SER A 228 -26.73 -12.21 5.48
C SER A 228 -27.54 -11.67 6.67
N GLN A 229 -28.73 -11.15 6.36
CA GLN A 229 -29.73 -10.74 7.35
C GLN A 229 -30.11 -11.91 8.27
N ARG A 230 -30.39 -13.10 7.70
CA ARG A 230 -30.80 -14.28 8.48
C ARG A 230 -29.74 -14.74 9.49
N VAL A 231 -28.45 -14.68 9.15
CA VAL A 231 -27.38 -15.04 10.10
C VAL A 231 -27.28 -14.02 11.23
N LEU A 232 -27.39 -12.72 10.91
CA LEU A 232 -27.44 -11.66 11.92
C LEU A 232 -28.70 -11.73 12.79
N ASP A 233 -29.84 -12.13 12.22
CA ASP A 233 -31.10 -12.26 12.93
C ASP A 233 -31.10 -13.46 13.87
N VAL A 234 -30.49 -14.58 13.48
CA VAL A 234 -30.24 -15.72 14.39
C VAL A 234 -29.38 -15.30 15.59
N LEU A 235 -28.38 -14.45 15.37
CA LEU A 235 -27.53 -13.91 16.45
C LEU A 235 -28.29 -12.91 17.35
N ARG A 236 -29.17 -12.10 16.78
CA ARG A 236 -30.01 -11.14 17.53
C ARG A 236 -31.10 -11.84 18.34
N LEU A 237 -31.66 -12.94 17.85
CA LEU A 237 -32.68 -13.72 18.55
C LEU A 237 -32.15 -14.34 19.84
N ASP A 238 -30.85 -14.69 19.90
CA ASP A 238 -30.25 -15.28 21.08
C ASP A 238 -29.96 -14.24 22.18
N GLN A 239 -29.55 -13.02 21.80
CA GLN A 239 -29.42 -11.90 22.75
C GLN A 239 -30.75 -11.56 23.43
N ALA A 240 -31.86 -11.54 22.67
CA ALA A 240 -33.19 -11.27 23.22
C ALA A 240 -33.69 -12.37 24.18
N ARG A 241 -33.25 -13.63 23.98
CA ARG A 241 -33.59 -14.76 24.85
C ARG A 241 -32.76 -14.77 26.14
N HIS A 242 -31.50 -14.36 26.08
CA HIS A 242 -30.64 -14.25 27.26
C HIS A 242 -31.10 -13.14 28.22
N VAL A 243 -31.49 -11.97 27.71
CA VAL A 243 -32.04 -10.86 28.54
C VAL A 243 -33.36 -11.25 29.22
N ARG A 244 -34.23 -12.01 28.55
CA ARG A 244 -35.52 -12.45 29.14
C ARG A 244 -35.39 -13.59 30.16
N ARG A 245 -34.29 -14.37 30.13
CA ARG A 245 -34.04 -15.43 31.12
C ARG A 245 -33.39 -14.91 32.39
N SER A 246 -32.59 -13.84 32.33
CA SER A 246 -32.04 -13.18 33.52
C SER A 246 -33.11 -12.50 34.38
N ASP A 247 -34.20 -11.99 33.77
CA ASP A 247 -35.31 -11.37 34.51
C ASP A 247 -36.26 -12.37 35.22
N ARG A 248 -36.18 -13.67 34.88
CA ARG A 248 -37.11 -14.69 35.41
C ARG A 248 -36.54 -15.57 36.52
N ARG A 249 -35.29 -15.39 36.93
CA ARG A 249 -34.70 -16.08 38.10
C ARG A 249 -34.28 -15.05 39.15
N GLY A 250 -35.18 -14.75 40.08
CA GLY A 250 -34.79 -14.26 41.40
C GLY A 250 -35.63 -13.14 42.01
N TYR A 251 -36.84 -13.46 42.46
CA TYR A 251 -37.26 -13.09 43.82
C TYR A 251 -38.26 -14.16 44.31
N PRO A 252 -38.03 -14.72 45.50
CA PRO A 252 -39.02 -14.45 46.55
C PRO A 252 -38.43 -14.29 47.96
N GLY A 253 -38.98 -13.31 48.70
CA GLY A 253 -38.91 -13.17 50.16
C GLY A 253 -37.57 -12.68 50.73
N GLY A 254 -37.47 -11.71 51.63
CA GLY A 254 -38.41 -11.09 52.53
C GLY A 254 -37.58 -10.67 53.75
N LEU A 255 -37.62 -9.39 54.14
CA LEU A 255 -37.04 -8.94 55.40
C LEU A 255 -38.11 -8.20 56.19
N ARG A 256 -38.64 -8.91 57.19
CA ARG A 256 -39.24 -8.33 58.39
C ARG A 256 -38.13 -8.14 59.44
N SER A 257 -37.97 -6.92 59.93
CA SER A 257 -37.68 -6.51 61.33
C SER A 257 -37.32 -5.01 61.31
N GLY A 258 -37.66 -4.14 62.26
CA GLY A 258 -38.34 -4.26 63.54
C GLY A 258 -38.67 -2.86 64.09
N SER A 259 -39.60 -2.84 65.04
CA SER A 259 -40.11 -1.70 65.81
C SER A 259 -39.02 -0.98 66.63
N ALA A 260 -39.09 0.36 66.75
CA ALA A 260 -39.26 1.06 68.04
C ALA A 260 -39.08 2.59 67.90
N ARG A 261 -40.07 3.31 68.49
CA ARG A 261 -40.15 4.74 68.85
C ARG A 261 -40.48 5.74 67.74
#